data_AF-A0A9E6AYC3-F1
#
_entry.id   AF-A0A9E6AYC3-F1
#
_cell.length_a   1.000
_cell.length_b   1.000
_cell.length_c   1.000
_cell.angle_alpha   90.00
_cell.angle_beta   90.00
_cell.angle_gamma   90.00
#
_symmetry.space_group_name_H-M   'P 1'
#
loop_
_entity.id
_entity.type
_entity.pdbx_description
1 polymer ?
#
loop_
_entity_poly.entity_id
_entity_poly.type
_entity_poly.pdbx_seq_one_letter_code
_entity_poly.pdbx_strand_id
1 'polypeptide(L)'
;MINNGRGTPSGFLVPNDNIPNNVKQPDEKQILKKEYIDQIKFTGKHEYRNETGNLIGYVINAENKKDGSEFQIPVSWCYNIKTDSNCWVVDSFNDNGKVPIYGVEKLADSNKTVLIVGNEKAADGASKLLPEYDVISWLGDSKTAAMVDWNRLDGKNVIIWPDNEPAGIKAGQRISDQLHYNKEFFGMKVGYHLVDIKNMSLDKNWMNLSDPLPNGVKISNLKLLLNKAEIECKEFNIVRESESIKNSPKPETLKTNSELSPNQNHVSNEIKKVNSTTGLPDPQQNFAPSRSGR
;
A
#
# COMPACT_ATOMS: atom_id res chain seq x y z
N MET A 1 16.40 -25.81 3.88
CA MET A 1 15.21 -25.25 4.54
C MET A 1 13.93 -25.59 3.79
N ILE A 2 13.87 -25.34 2.48
CA ILE A 2 12.63 -25.44 1.70
C ILE A 2 12.43 -26.83 1.07
N ASN A 3 11.19 -27.31 1.05
CA ASN A 3 10.73 -28.41 0.21
C ASN A 3 9.83 -27.80 -0.89
N ASN A 4 10.39 -27.56 -2.08
CA ASN A 4 9.76 -26.83 -3.20
C ASN A 4 8.53 -27.51 -3.84
N GLY A 5 7.80 -28.35 -3.10
CA GLY A 5 6.84 -29.27 -3.67
C GLY A 5 7.55 -30.32 -4.52
N ARG A 6 7.56 -31.57 -4.06
CA ARG A 6 8.01 -32.74 -4.84
C ARG A 6 9.47 -32.68 -5.36
N GLY A 7 10.37 -31.95 -4.69
CA GLY A 7 11.78 -31.91 -5.05
C GLY A 7 12.10 -31.12 -6.34
N THR A 8 11.30 -30.10 -6.66
CA THR A 8 11.48 -29.30 -7.88
C THR A 8 12.50 -28.17 -7.67
N PRO A 9 13.53 -28.01 -8.52
CA PRO A 9 14.43 -26.85 -8.47
C PRO A 9 13.66 -25.53 -8.69
N SER A 10 14.15 -24.43 -8.11
CA SER A 10 13.47 -23.11 -8.16
C SER A 10 13.21 -22.59 -9.58
N GLY A 11 14.04 -22.98 -10.56
CA GLY A 11 13.89 -22.57 -11.97
C GLY A 11 12.64 -23.08 -12.70
N PHE A 12 11.79 -23.90 -12.07
CA PHE A 12 10.54 -24.40 -12.64
C PHE A 12 9.29 -23.87 -11.94
N LEU A 13 9.45 -22.95 -10.99
CA LEU A 13 8.35 -22.36 -10.24
C LEU A 13 8.13 -20.93 -10.74
N VAL A 14 6.89 -20.62 -11.13
CA VAL A 14 6.49 -19.31 -11.62
C VAL A 14 5.44 -18.75 -10.67
N PRO A 15 5.59 -17.50 -10.18
CA PRO A 15 4.55 -16.86 -9.38
C PRO A 15 3.20 -16.89 -10.09
N ASN A 16 2.14 -17.24 -9.35
CA ASN A 16 0.79 -17.28 -9.85
C ASN A 16 -0.13 -16.50 -8.92
N ASP A 17 -0.44 -15.26 -9.31
CA ASP A 17 -1.25 -14.34 -8.51
C ASP A 17 -2.74 -14.72 -8.47
N ASN A 18 -3.17 -15.67 -9.32
CA ASN A 18 -4.53 -16.19 -9.33
C ASN A 18 -4.66 -17.37 -8.37
N ILE A 19 -4.84 -17.08 -7.08
CA ILE A 19 -5.09 -18.08 -6.04
C ILE A 19 -6.61 -18.37 -5.99
N PRO A 20 -7.05 -19.60 -6.32
CA PRO A 20 -8.47 -19.93 -6.23
C PRO A 20 -9.00 -19.86 -4.79
N ASN A 21 -10.22 -19.33 -4.61
CA ASN A 21 -10.86 -19.14 -3.30
C ASN A 21 -11.04 -20.42 -2.47
N ASN A 22 -10.98 -21.60 -3.10
CA ASN A 22 -11.15 -22.91 -2.46
C ASN A 22 -9.82 -23.64 -2.18
N VAL A 23 -8.68 -23.03 -2.47
CA VAL A 23 -7.38 -23.62 -2.16
C VAL A 23 -7.20 -23.68 -0.65
N LYS A 24 -6.77 -24.85 -0.16
CA LYS A 24 -6.41 -25.04 1.25
C LYS A 24 -5.18 -24.19 1.57
N GLN A 25 -5.17 -23.60 2.76
CA GLN A 25 -4.01 -22.91 3.32
C GLN A 25 -2.75 -23.82 3.27
N PRO A 26 -1.54 -23.24 3.17
CA PRO A 26 -0.31 -24.03 3.13
C PRO A 26 -0.17 -24.91 4.36
N ASP A 27 0.14 -26.19 4.14
CA ASP A 27 0.52 -27.13 5.20
C ASP A 27 2.05 -27.04 5.39
N GLU A 28 2.46 -26.54 6.55
CA GLU A 28 3.85 -26.33 6.95
C GLU A 28 4.71 -27.59 6.73
N LYS A 29 4.13 -28.77 6.97
CA LYS A 29 4.81 -30.07 6.87
C LYS A 29 5.06 -30.49 5.43
N GLN A 30 4.32 -29.91 4.48
CA GLN A 30 4.49 -30.18 3.05
C GLN A 30 5.51 -29.24 2.42
N ILE A 31 5.56 -27.98 2.87
CA ILE A 31 6.41 -26.93 2.29
C ILE A 31 7.82 -26.83 2.92
N LEU A 32 8.00 -27.32 4.15
CA LEU A 32 9.30 -27.30 4.85
C LEU A 32 9.88 -28.70 4.98
N LYS A 33 11.21 -28.82 4.95
CA LYS A 33 11.89 -30.09 5.22
C LYS A 33 11.73 -30.48 6.69
N LYS A 34 11.54 -31.78 6.97
CA LYS A 34 11.38 -32.31 8.33
C LYS A 34 12.47 -31.84 9.30
N GLU A 35 13.73 -31.94 8.89
CA GLU A 35 14.89 -31.49 9.69
C GLU A 35 14.78 -30.03 10.15
N TYR A 36 14.16 -29.17 9.33
CA TYR A 36 13.95 -27.77 9.67
C TYR A 36 12.77 -27.59 10.62
N ILE A 37 11.66 -28.31 10.38
CA ILE A 37 10.48 -28.33 11.26
C ILE A 37 10.86 -28.76 12.68
N ASP A 38 11.76 -29.74 12.80
CA ASP A 38 12.19 -30.26 14.11
C ASP A 38 12.91 -29.18 14.94
N GLN A 39 13.52 -28.18 14.30
CA GLN A 39 14.27 -27.09 14.93
C GLN A 39 13.42 -25.86 15.29
N ILE A 40 12.18 -25.80 14.80
CA ILE A 40 11.34 -24.59 14.91
C ILE A 40 10.00 -24.92 15.57
N LYS A 41 9.38 -23.92 16.18
CA LYS A 41 8.03 -23.97 16.74
C LYS A 41 7.18 -22.97 15.98
N PHE A 42 6.14 -23.44 15.29
CA PHE A 42 5.19 -22.56 14.62
C PHE A 42 4.37 -21.77 15.66
N THR A 43 4.26 -20.47 15.45
CA THR A 43 3.57 -19.55 16.37
C THR A 43 2.30 -18.97 15.78
N GLY A 44 2.19 -18.93 14.45
CA GLY A 44 0.99 -18.44 13.79
C GLY A 44 1.13 -18.36 12.28
N LYS A 45 0.07 -17.90 11.63
CA LYS A 45 -0.01 -17.74 10.18
C LYS A 45 -0.91 -16.54 9.87
N HIS A 46 -0.45 -15.65 9.00
CA HIS A 46 -1.22 -14.48 8.55
C HIS A 46 -1.49 -14.55 7.06
N GLU A 47 -2.70 -14.15 6.67
CA GLU A 47 -3.11 -14.02 5.27
C GLU A 47 -2.69 -12.67 4.71
N TYR A 48 -2.02 -12.67 3.56
CA TYR A 48 -1.73 -11.46 2.82
C TYR A 48 -2.69 -11.34 1.65
N ARG A 49 -3.32 -10.18 1.53
CA ARG A 49 -4.27 -9.84 0.46
C ARG A 49 -3.76 -8.62 -0.29
N ASN A 50 -4.18 -8.48 -1.54
CA ASN A 50 -3.96 -7.26 -2.31
C ASN A 50 -5.07 -6.23 -2.05
N GLU A 51 -4.96 -5.05 -2.65
CA GLU A 51 -5.91 -3.93 -2.49
C GLU A 51 -7.36 -4.31 -2.85
N THR A 52 -7.56 -5.29 -3.72
CA THR A 52 -8.89 -5.79 -4.12
C THR A 52 -9.44 -6.88 -3.16
N GLY A 53 -8.71 -7.20 -2.09
CA GLY A 53 -9.07 -8.23 -1.12
C GLY A 53 -8.74 -9.66 -1.54
N ASN A 54 -8.15 -9.86 -2.72
CA ASN A 54 -7.74 -11.17 -3.21
C ASN A 54 -6.50 -11.67 -2.45
N LEU A 55 -6.50 -12.95 -2.09
CA LEU A 55 -5.39 -13.59 -1.40
C LEU A 55 -4.16 -13.63 -2.33
N ILE A 56 -3.01 -13.18 -1.82
CA ILE A 56 -1.71 -13.24 -2.52
C ILE A 56 -0.71 -14.19 -1.84
N GLY A 57 -1.03 -14.63 -0.63
CA GLY A 57 -0.37 -15.76 0.02
C GLY A 57 -0.39 -15.66 1.54
N TYR A 58 0.57 -16.31 2.19
CA TYR A 58 0.62 -16.44 3.64
C TYR A 58 2.01 -16.12 4.19
N VAL A 59 2.06 -15.62 5.42
CA VAL A 59 3.28 -15.56 6.21
C VAL A 59 3.12 -16.48 7.40
N ILE A 60 4.04 -17.44 7.54
CA ILE A 60 4.09 -18.33 8.69
C ILE A 60 5.10 -17.76 9.68
N ASN A 61 4.68 -17.61 10.93
CA ASN A 61 5.54 -17.16 12.02
C ASN A 61 6.05 -18.39 12.77
N ALA A 62 7.33 -18.36 13.12
CA ALA A 62 7.96 -19.42 13.88
C ALA A 62 9.04 -18.88 14.83
N GLU A 63 9.31 -19.66 15.86
CA GLU A 63 10.39 -19.47 16.81
C GLU A 63 11.45 -20.56 16.61
N ASN A 64 12.73 -20.18 16.66
CA ASN A 64 13.82 -21.13 16.74
C ASN A 64 13.86 -21.76 18.15
N LYS A 65 13.77 -23.10 18.24
CA LYS A 65 13.74 -23.80 19.54
C LYS A 65 15.03 -23.67 20.34
N LYS A 66 16.15 -23.33 19.70
CA LYS A 66 17.47 -23.26 20.36
C LYS A 66 17.66 -21.96 21.14
N ASP A 67 17.31 -20.83 20.53
CA ASP A 67 17.57 -19.49 21.07
C ASP A 67 16.30 -18.65 21.29
N GLY A 68 15.13 -19.17 20.89
CA GLY A 68 13.85 -18.48 21.01
C GLY A 68 13.65 -17.34 20.00
N SER A 69 14.55 -17.16 19.03
CA SER A 69 14.42 -16.09 18.04
C SER A 69 13.19 -16.29 17.15
N GLU A 70 12.38 -15.26 17.03
CA GLU A 70 11.22 -15.23 16.13
C GLU A 70 11.65 -14.87 14.70
N PHE A 71 10.99 -15.48 13.71
CA PHE A 71 11.20 -15.18 12.30
C PHE A 71 9.96 -15.54 11.47
N GLN A 72 9.93 -15.02 10.24
CA GLN A 72 8.81 -15.15 9.32
C GLN A 72 9.22 -15.93 8.07
N ILE A 73 8.29 -16.75 7.57
CA ILE A 73 8.44 -17.57 6.38
C ILE A 73 7.33 -17.17 5.40
N PRO A 74 7.62 -16.29 4.41
CA PRO A 74 6.68 -15.98 3.35
C PRO A 74 6.41 -17.21 2.48
N VAL A 75 5.15 -17.38 2.10
CA VAL A 75 4.66 -18.49 1.29
C VAL A 75 3.72 -17.94 0.22
N SER A 76 4.15 -18.04 -1.04
CA SER A 76 3.39 -17.61 -2.20
C SER A 76 2.89 -18.80 -3.02
N TRP A 77 1.88 -18.53 -3.85
CA TRP A 77 1.29 -19.51 -4.73
C TRP A 77 2.02 -19.50 -6.08
N CYS A 78 2.53 -20.66 -6.49
CA CYS A 78 3.31 -20.77 -7.71
C CYS A 78 2.77 -21.90 -8.58
N TYR A 79 2.89 -21.70 -9.89
CA TYR A 79 2.72 -22.75 -10.88
C TYR A 79 4.04 -23.50 -11.08
N ASN A 80 4.00 -24.82 -10.91
CA ASN A 80 5.14 -25.70 -11.14
C ASN A 80 5.08 -26.26 -12.57
N ILE A 81 5.99 -25.78 -13.42
CA ILE A 81 6.08 -26.16 -14.84
C ILE A 81 6.39 -27.65 -15.00
N LYS A 82 7.19 -28.23 -14.10
CA LYS A 82 7.61 -29.64 -14.20
C LYS A 82 6.47 -30.60 -13.92
N THR A 83 5.60 -30.26 -12.98
CA THR A 83 4.49 -31.12 -12.55
C THR A 83 3.14 -30.68 -13.09
N ASP A 84 3.11 -29.60 -13.88
CA ASP A 84 1.90 -28.99 -14.43
C ASP A 84 0.82 -28.77 -13.36
N SER A 85 1.21 -28.15 -12.24
CA SER A 85 0.32 -28.01 -11.10
C SER A 85 0.66 -26.79 -10.25
N ASN A 86 -0.34 -26.16 -9.66
CA ASN A 86 -0.11 -25.11 -8.67
C ASN A 86 0.22 -25.68 -7.29
N CYS A 87 1.09 -25.00 -6.55
CA CYS A 87 1.46 -25.36 -5.19
C CYS A 87 1.93 -24.15 -4.38
N TRP A 88 1.82 -24.27 -3.06
CA TRP A 88 2.44 -23.34 -2.11
C TRP A 88 3.96 -23.54 -2.08
N VAL A 89 4.71 -22.44 -2.10
CA VAL A 89 6.17 -22.44 -2.10
C VAL A 89 6.65 -21.41 -1.09
N VAL A 90 7.73 -21.71 -0.37
CA VAL A 90 8.43 -20.70 0.44
C VAL A 90 9.17 -19.77 -0.50
N ASP A 91 8.58 -18.61 -0.75
CA ASP A 91 9.12 -17.56 -1.59
C ASP A 91 8.45 -16.22 -1.22
N SER A 92 9.06 -15.11 -1.62
CA SER A 92 8.48 -13.79 -1.43
C SER A 92 7.19 -13.60 -2.24
N PHE A 93 6.43 -12.59 -1.88
CA PHE A 93 5.24 -12.19 -2.63
C PHE A 93 5.60 -11.41 -3.90
N ASN A 94 4.80 -11.61 -4.94
CA ASN A 94 4.89 -10.84 -6.17
C ASN A 94 4.17 -9.50 -5.98
N ASP A 95 4.81 -8.57 -5.26
CA ASP A 95 4.29 -7.21 -5.06
C ASP A 95 5.17 -6.18 -5.79
N ASN A 96 5.40 -6.40 -7.09
CA ASN A 96 6.30 -5.58 -7.93
C ASN A 96 7.72 -5.40 -7.34
N GLY A 97 8.22 -6.42 -6.62
CA GLY A 97 9.52 -6.38 -5.96
C GLY A 97 9.55 -5.52 -4.69
N LYS A 98 8.40 -5.12 -4.15
CA LYS A 98 8.25 -4.39 -2.88
C LYS A 98 7.85 -5.32 -1.76
N VAL A 99 8.10 -4.88 -0.52
CA VAL A 99 7.58 -5.55 0.67
C VAL A 99 6.08 -5.26 0.77
N PRO A 100 5.22 -6.27 0.87
CA PRO A 100 3.79 -6.03 0.91
C PRO A 100 3.33 -5.49 2.26
N ILE A 101 2.26 -4.71 2.17
CA ILE A 101 1.54 -4.16 3.32
C ILE A 101 0.53 -5.22 3.79
N TYR A 102 0.62 -5.60 5.06
CA TYR A 102 -0.39 -6.41 5.71
C TYR A 102 -1.63 -5.56 6.00
N GLY A 103 -2.81 -6.04 5.58
CA GLY A 103 -4.08 -5.32 5.74
C GLY A 103 -4.32 -4.23 4.69
N VAL A 104 -3.59 -4.23 3.57
CA VAL A 104 -3.72 -3.22 2.50
C VAL A 104 -5.14 -3.15 1.93
N GLU A 105 -5.87 -4.27 1.92
CA GLU A 105 -7.26 -4.35 1.48
C GLU A 105 -8.21 -3.47 2.31
N LYS A 106 -7.82 -3.13 3.54
CA LYS A 106 -8.61 -2.24 4.42
C LYS A 106 -8.58 -0.78 3.92
N LEU A 107 -7.60 -0.44 3.07
CA LEU A 107 -7.44 0.92 2.56
C LEU A 107 -8.42 1.24 1.42
N ALA A 108 -8.91 0.20 0.73
CA ALA A 108 -9.91 0.32 -0.32
C ALA A 108 -11.24 0.79 0.29
N ASP A 109 -11.81 1.86 -0.27
CA ASP A 109 -13.13 2.41 0.09
C ASP A 109 -13.31 2.82 1.57
N SER A 110 -12.23 2.98 2.33
CA SER A 110 -12.27 3.48 3.70
C SER A 110 -11.78 4.91 3.84
N ASN A 111 -12.52 5.70 4.62
CA ASN A 111 -12.17 7.07 5.03
C ASN A 111 -11.61 7.13 6.47
N LYS A 112 -11.39 5.98 7.11
CA LYS A 112 -10.80 5.95 8.45
C LYS A 112 -9.34 6.39 8.40
N THR A 113 -8.85 6.86 9.54
CA THR A 113 -7.42 7.09 9.73
C THR A 113 -6.70 5.74 9.68
N VAL A 114 -5.59 5.70 8.96
CA VAL A 114 -4.71 4.52 8.88
C VAL A 114 -3.80 4.51 10.09
N LEU A 115 -3.71 3.38 10.77
CA LEU A 115 -2.77 3.17 11.88
C LEU A 115 -1.71 2.15 11.45
N ILE A 116 -0.46 2.59 11.36
CA ILE A 116 0.68 1.71 11.04
C ILE A 116 1.33 1.22 12.34
N VAL A 117 1.48 -0.09 12.47
CA VAL A 117 2.12 -0.76 13.61
C VAL A 117 3.21 -1.73 13.16
N GLY A 118 4.04 -2.22 14.10
CA GLY A 118 5.32 -2.87 13.80
C GLY A 118 5.30 -4.24 13.11
N ASN A 119 4.24 -5.02 13.28
CA ASN A 119 4.09 -6.36 12.69
C ASN A 119 2.61 -6.78 12.60
N GLU A 120 2.35 -7.92 11.96
CA GLU A 120 1.00 -8.46 11.76
C GLU A 120 0.29 -8.78 13.07
N LYS A 121 1.00 -9.28 14.08
CA LYS A 121 0.43 -9.58 15.41
C LYS A 121 -0.02 -8.29 16.12
N ALA A 122 0.80 -7.25 16.05
CA ALA A 122 0.47 -5.92 16.52
C ALA A 122 -0.72 -5.35 15.74
N ALA A 123 -0.80 -5.56 14.43
CA ALA A 123 -1.91 -5.09 13.59
C ALA A 123 -3.23 -5.78 13.96
N ASP A 124 -3.21 -7.08 14.21
CA ASP A 124 -4.38 -7.84 14.65
C ASP A 124 -4.82 -7.43 16.06
N GLY A 125 -3.88 -7.20 16.98
CA GLY A 125 -4.14 -6.70 18.34
C GLY A 125 -4.75 -5.30 18.33
N ALA A 126 -4.11 -4.37 17.62
CA ALA A 126 -4.59 -3.00 17.45
C ALA A 126 -5.95 -2.95 16.74
N SER A 127 -6.19 -3.77 15.71
CA SER A 127 -7.50 -3.80 15.01
C SER A 127 -8.65 -4.14 15.96
N LYS A 128 -8.40 -5.00 16.97
CA LYS A 128 -9.40 -5.36 18.00
C LYS A 128 -9.59 -4.25 19.02
N LEU A 129 -8.51 -3.58 19.42
CA LEU A 129 -8.54 -2.51 20.42
C LEU A 129 -9.10 -1.18 19.86
N LEU A 130 -8.88 -0.94 18.57
CA LEU A 130 -9.08 0.34 17.89
C LEU A 130 -9.83 0.13 16.56
N PRO A 131 -11.06 -0.42 16.59
CA PRO A 131 -11.82 -0.76 15.37
C PRO A 131 -12.21 0.45 14.50
N GLU A 132 -12.08 1.66 15.04
CA GLU A 132 -12.29 2.92 14.32
C GLU A 132 -11.13 3.28 13.35
N TYR A 133 -10.00 2.55 13.38
CA TYR A 133 -8.84 2.74 12.49
C TYR A 133 -8.71 1.62 11.47
N ASP A 134 -8.13 1.92 10.32
CA ASP A 134 -7.61 0.90 9.42
C ASP A 134 -6.18 0.56 9.81
N VAL A 135 -6.02 -0.54 10.53
CA VAL A 135 -4.71 -0.94 11.04
C VAL A 135 -3.98 -1.79 10.01
N ILE A 136 -2.78 -1.34 9.64
CA ILE A 136 -1.88 -2.00 8.70
C ILE A 136 -0.49 -2.21 9.30
N SER A 137 0.28 -3.11 8.70
CA SER A 137 1.68 -3.36 9.01
C SER A 137 2.43 -3.69 7.71
N TRP A 138 3.71 -4.05 7.80
CA TRP A 138 4.48 -4.62 6.72
C TRP A 138 4.97 -6.03 7.07
N LEU A 139 5.39 -6.80 6.06
CA LEU A 139 6.09 -8.07 6.24
C LEU A 139 7.55 -7.82 6.66
N GLY A 140 8.04 -8.56 7.65
CA GLY A 140 9.44 -8.59 8.03
C GLY A 140 9.77 -7.70 9.23
N ASP A 141 11.04 -7.29 9.32
CA ASP A 141 11.55 -6.54 10.47
C ASP A 141 11.56 -5.01 10.24
N SER A 142 12.01 -4.27 11.26
CA SER A 142 12.19 -2.80 11.21
C SER A 142 13.02 -2.27 10.03
N LYS A 143 13.85 -3.09 9.38
CA LYS A 143 14.68 -2.68 8.24
C LYS A 143 13.88 -2.77 6.95
N THR A 144 13.02 -3.77 6.82
CA THR A 144 12.17 -3.98 5.64
C THR A 144 11.09 -2.92 5.46
N ALA A 145 10.73 -2.18 6.52
CA ALA A 145 9.81 -1.04 6.46
C ALA A 145 10.17 0.01 5.38
N ALA A 146 11.47 0.20 5.11
CA ALA A 146 11.95 1.14 4.09
C ALA A 146 11.83 0.60 2.65
N MET A 147 11.53 -0.69 2.49
CA MET A 147 11.35 -1.36 1.19
C MET A 147 9.89 -1.46 0.79
N VAL A 148 8.98 -1.02 1.66
CA VAL A 148 7.54 -0.92 1.40
C VAL A 148 7.27 0.28 0.50
N ASP A 149 6.32 0.10 -0.43
CA ASP A 149 5.81 1.21 -1.22
C ASP A 149 4.65 1.92 -0.50
N TRP A 150 4.99 2.93 0.30
CA TRP A 150 4.01 3.73 1.04
C TRP A 150 3.20 4.70 0.16
N ASN A 151 3.42 4.76 -1.15
CA ASN A 151 2.60 5.57 -2.05
C ASN A 151 1.13 5.15 -2.08
N ARG A 152 0.83 3.92 -1.64
CA ARG A 152 -0.53 3.40 -1.42
C ARG A 152 -1.35 4.17 -0.38
N LEU A 153 -0.71 5.07 0.37
CA LEU A 153 -1.33 5.92 1.38
C LEU A 153 -1.68 7.32 0.87
N ASP A 154 -1.60 7.55 -0.45
CA ASP A 154 -2.05 8.81 -1.04
C ASP A 154 -3.53 9.08 -0.72
N GLY A 155 -3.82 10.33 -0.36
CA GLY A 155 -5.15 10.75 0.06
C GLY A 155 -5.57 10.31 1.47
N LYS A 156 -4.68 9.67 2.26
CA LYS A 156 -5.01 9.16 3.61
C LYS A 156 -4.44 10.04 4.73
N ASN A 157 -5.02 9.90 5.92
CA ASN A 157 -4.41 10.34 7.18
C ASN A 157 -3.79 9.13 7.86
N VAL A 158 -2.55 9.27 8.34
CA VAL A 158 -1.72 8.17 8.80
C VAL A 158 -1.16 8.47 10.19
N ILE A 159 -1.41 7.58 11.15
CA ILE A 159 -0.72 7.59 12.43
C ILE A 159 0.27 6.44 12.43
N ILE A 160 1.52 6.73 12.76
CA ILE A 160 2.57 5.72 12.90
C ILE A 160 2.77 5.47 14.39
N TRP A 161 2.45 4.25 14.82
CA TRP A 161 2.65 3.80 16.19
C TRP A 161 3.83 2.82 16.25
N PRO A 162 5.03 3.29 16.64
CA PRO A 162 6.21 2.44 16.73
C PRO A 162 6.13 1.47 17.91
N ASP A 163 6.76 0.30 17.76
CA ASP A 163 7.03 -0.58 18.89
C ASP A 163 7.99 0.10 19.88
N ASN A 164 7.80 -0.16 21.18
CA ASN A 164 8.52 0.46 22.29
C ASN A 164 9.93 -0.09 22.50
N GLU A 165 10.69 -0.14 21.41
CA GLU A 165 12.07 -0.62 21.41
C GLU A 165 12.89 0.08 20.31
N PRO A 166 14.23 0.11 20.42
CA PRO A 166 15.07 0.91 19.52
C PRO A 166 14.86 0.61 18.04
N ALA A 167 14.65 -0.66 17.66
CA ALA A 167 14.44 -1.02 16.27
C ALA A 167 13.04 -0.60 15.77
N GLY A 168 12.01 -0.78 16.60
CA GLY A 168 10.64 -0.30 16.36
C GLY A 168 10.54 1.21 16.17
N ILE A 169 11.15 1.99 17.07
CA ILE A 169 11.23 3.45 16.96
C ILE A 169 11.91 3.86 15.66
N LYS A 170 12.99 3.19 15.28
CA LYS A 170 13.70 3.46 14.03
C LYS A 170 12.88 3.12 12.79
N ALA A 171 12.05 2.06 12.85
CA ALA A 171 11.10 1.76 11.78
C ALA A 171 10.07 2.88 11.62
N GLY A 172 9.46 3.32 12.73
CA GLY A 172 8.49 4.42 12.72
C GLY A 172 9.07 5.71 12.14
N GLN A 173 10.31 6.06 12.52
CA GLN A 173 11.01 7.21 11.94
C GLN A 173 11.23 7.06 10.44
N ARG A 174 11.68 5.90 9.97
CA ARG A 174 11.91 5.66 8.53
C ARG A 174 10.62 5.80 7.72
N ILE A 175 9.52 5.26 8.23
CA ILE A 175 8.20 5.37 7.58
C ILE A 175 7.80 6.85 7.52
N SER A 176 7.93 7.58 8.63
CA SER A 176 7.66 9.02 8.69
C SER A 176 8.50 9.81 7.68
N ASP A 177 9.80 9.52 7.57
CA ASP A 177 10.71 10.16 6.62
C ASP A 177 10.32 9.85 5.17
N GLN A 178 9.89 8.63 4.87
CA GLN A 178 9.45 8.23 3.53
C GLN A 178 8.11 8.88 3.15
N LEU A 179 7.15 8.97 4.08
CA LEU A 179 5.90 9.71 3.86
C LEU A 179 6.16 11.20 3.65
N HIS A 180 7.06 11.79 4.43
CA HIS A 180 7.52 13.17 4.24
C HIS A 180 8.11 13.37 2.84
N TYR A 181 9.05 12.51 2.46
CA TYR A 181 9.70 12.57 1.16
C TYR A 181 8.68 12.44 0.01
N ASN A 182 7.78 11.46 0.06
CA ASN A 182 6.78 11.27 -0.99
C ASN A 182 5.82 12.46 -1.11
N LYS A 183 5.48 13.07 0.02
CA LYS A 183 4.67 14.28 0.06
C LYS A 183 5.36 15.49 -0.57
N GLU A 184 6.60 15.77 -0.18
CA GLU A 184 7.31 16.97 -0.65
C GLU A 184 7.82 16.85 -2.08
N PHE A 185 8.23 15.65 -2.51
CA PHE A 185 8.88 15.46 -3.81
C PHE A 185 8.00 14.82 -4.88
N PHE A 186 7.00 14.01 -4.51
CA PHE A 186 6.04 13.40 -5.45
C PHE A 186 4.63 14.00 -5.34
N GLY A 187 4.42 14.97 -4.46
CA GLY A 187 3.13 15.64 -4.29
C GLY A 187 2.05 14.75 -3.66
N MET A 188 2.44 13.68 -2.96
CA MET A 188 1.51 12.78 -2.28
C MET A 188 0.71 13.55 -1.23
N LYS A 189 -0.62 13.46 -1.31
CA LYS A 189 -1.57 14.10 -0.40
C LYS A 189 -1.77 13.24 0.84
N VAL A 190 -0.76 13.22 1.71
CA VAL A 190 -0.83 12.47 2.98
C VAL A 190 -0.70 13.40 4.18
N GLY A 191 -1.61 13.23 5.14
CA GLY A 191 -1.43 13.71 6.52
C GLY A 191 -0.78 12.60 7.32
N TYR A 192 0.31 12.88 8.04
CA TYR A 192 0.93 11.85 8.87
C TYR A 192 1.42 12.40 10.22
N HIS A 193 1.41 11.55 11.24
CA HIS A 193 1.94 11.85 12.57
C HIS A 193 2.66 10.62 13.14
N LEU A 194 3.90 10.81 13.59
CA LEU A 194 4.66 9.78 14.30
C LEU A 194 4.46 9.95 15.81
N VAL A 195 3.89 8.92 16.44
CA VAL A 195 3.64 8.92 17.88
C VAL A 195 4.96 8.86 18.64
N ASP A 196 5.23 9.87 19.46
CA ASP A 196 6.41 9.91 20.32
C ASP A 196 6.22 9.09 21.60
N ILE A 197 6.37 7.77 21.46
CA ILE A 197 6.25 6.81 22.54
C ILE A 197 7.27 7.02 23.67
N LYS A 198 8.44 7.63 23.40
CA LYS A 198 9.49 7.82 24.42
C LYS A 198 9.06 8.83 25.48
N ASN A 199 8.31 9.84 25.06
CA ASN A 199 7.81 10.90 25.94
C ASN A 199 6.50 10.52 26.64
N MET A 200 5.92 9.35 26.35
CA MET A 200 4.62 8.96 26.91
C MET A 200 4.67 8.31 28.30
N SER A 201 5.84 8.23 28.94
CA SER A 201 6.00 7.60 30.28
C SER A 201 5.31 6.23 30.38
N LEU A 202 5.39 5.46 29.28
CA LEU A 202 4.84 4.11 29.20
C LEU A 202 5.76 3.14 29.95
N ASP A 203 5.18 2.01 30.37
CA ASP A 203 5.97 0.90 30.92
C ASP A 203 7.00 0.46 29.86
N LYS A 204 8.27 0.40 30.25
CA LYS A 204 9.39 0.02 29.37
C LYS A 204 9.28 -1.42 28.86
N ASN A 205 8.49 -2.26 29.53
CA ASN A 205 8.28 -3.65 29.14
C ASN A 205 7.08 -3.84 28.20
N TRP A 206 6.26 -2.80 27.99
CA TRP A 206 5.14 -2.87 27.06
C TRP A 206 5.65 -2.60 25.65
N MET A 207 5.58 -3.58 24.76
CA MET A 207 6.21 -3.49 23.45
C MET A 207 5.29 -2.89 22.40
N ASN A 208 4.07 -3.41 22.25
CA ASN A 208 3.15 -2.94 21.22
C ASN A 208 1.67 -3.20 21.56
N LEU A 209 0.79 -2.79 20.64
CA LEU A 209 -0.67 -2.87 20.79
C LEU A 209 -1.25 -4.30 20.73
N SER A 210 -0.41 -5.34 20.62
CA SER A 210 -0.84 -6.73 20.88
C SER A 210 -0.63 -7.17 22.32
N ASP A 211 0.18 -6.46 23.10
CA ASP A 211 0.41 -6.76 24.50
C ASP A 211 -0.73 -6.23 25.37
N PRO A 212 -1.03 -6.87 26.51
CA PRO A 212 -1.92 -6.31 27.52
C PRO A 212 -1.49 -4.88 27.88
N LEU A 213 -2.46 -3.97 27.98
CA LEU A 213 -2.18 -2.58 28.32
C LEU A 213 -1.47 -2.50 29.68
N PRO A 214 -0.47 -1.60 29.84
CA PRO A 214 0.20 -1.41 31.12
C PRO A 214 -0.77 -1.01 32.23
N ASN A 215 -0.41 -1.33 33.46
CA ASN A 215 -1.17 -0.90 34.63
C ASN A 215 -1.37 0.63 34.63
N GLY A 216 -2.62 1.07 34.68
CA GLY A 216 -2.99 2.49 34.68
C GLY A 216 -3.21 3.10 33.29
N VAL A 217 -2.85 2.41 32.20
CA VAL A 217 -3.17 2.82 30.84
C VAL A 217 -4.52 2.25 30.44
N LYS A 218 -5.50 3.14 30.26
CA LYS A 218 -6.81 2.78 29.72
C LYS A 218 -6.84 3.00 28.21
N ILE A 219 -7.69 2.25 27.51
CA ILE A 219 -7.97 2.47 26.08
C ILE A 219 -8.36 3.93 25.81
N SER A 220 -9.08 4.58 26.74
CA SER A 220 -9.43 6.00 26.62
C SER A 220 -8.21 6.92 26.50
N ASN A 221 -7.10 6.59 27.18
CA ASN A 221 -5.88 7.38 27.12
C ASN A 221 -5.22 7.24 25.75
N LEU A 222 -5.19 6.02 25.20
CA LEU A 222 -4.71 5.76 23.85
C LEU A 222 -5.55 6.52 22.81
N LYS A 223 -6.87 6.48 22.93
CA LYS A 223 -7.78 7.20 22.03
C LYS A 223 -7.58 8.71 22.09
N LEU A 224 -7.29 9.29 23.25
CA LEU A 224 -6.98 10.72 23.37
C LEU A 224 -5.68 11.08 22.64
N LEU A 225 -4.64 10.24 22.77
CA LEU A 225 -3.38 10.43 22.06
C LEU A 225 -3.55 10.32 20.55
N LEU A 226 -4.27 9.30 20.09
CA LEU A 226 -4.57 9.11 18.68
C LEU A 226 -5.44 10.24 18.14
N ASN A 227 -6.42 10.74 18.90
CA ASN A 227 -7.24 11.87 18.49
C ASN A 227 -6.41 13.15 18.31
N LYS A 228 -5.47 13.41 19.22
CA LYS A 228 -4.53 14.53 19.06
C LYS A 228 -3.68 14.37 17.79
N ALA A 229 -3.13 13.18 17.56
CA ALA A 229 -2.38 12.87 16.34
C ALA A 229 -3.25 13.04 15.08
N GLU A 230 -4.52 12.63 15.11
CA GLU A 230 -5.46 12.84 14.00
C GLU A 230 -5.71 14.30 13.70
N ILE A 231 -5.88 15.13 14.73
CA ILE A 231 -6.07 16.59 14.56
C ILE A 231 -4.85 17.16 13.84
N GLU A 232 -3.64 16.83 14.30
CA GLU A 232 -2.40 17.29 13.69
C GLU A 232 -2.24 16.78 12.23
N CYS A 233 -2.69 15.56 11.91
CA CYS A 233 -2.74 15.07 10.53
C CYS A 233 -3.73 15.85 9.65
N LYS A 234 -4.94 16.13 10.17
CA LYS A 234 -6.05 16.73 9.42
C LYS A 234 -5.87 18.24 9.20
N GLU A 235 -5.33 18.96 10.18
CA GLU A 235 -5.07 20.40 10.07
C GLU A 235 -4.11 20.73 8.93
N PHE A 236 -3.18 19.82 8.58
CA PHE A 236 -2.27 20.02 7.46
C PHE A 236 -2.98 20.02 6.09
N ASN A 237 -4.01 19.20 5.90
CA ASN A 237 -4.73 19.11 4.62
C ASN A 237 -5.60 20.34 4.34
N ILE A 238 -6.11 21.00 5.39
CA ILE A 238 -7.01 22.16 5.27
C ILE A 238 -6.25 23.44 4.85
N VAL A 239 -5.01 23.64 5.33
CA VAL A 239 -4.23 24.85 5.02
C VAL A 239 -3.95 24.95 3.51
N ARG A 240 -3.63 23.83 2.84
CA ARG A 240 -3.33 23.84 1.39
C ARG A 240 -4.55 23.89 0.48
N GLU A 241 -5.70 23.31 0.85
CA GLU A 241 -6.94 23.55 0.08
C GLU A 241 -7.31 25.04 0.10
N SER A 242 -7.16 25.69 1.25
CA SER A 242 -7.42 27.13 1.36
C SER A 242 -6.41 27.98 0.58
N GLU A 243 -5.15 27.55 0.45
CA GLU A 243 -4.11 28.22 -0.35
C GLU A 243 -4.25 27.95 -1.86
N SER A 244 -4.66 26.74 -2.27
CA SER A 244 -4.91 26.44 -3.68
C SER A 244 -6.17 27.13 -4.20
N ILE A 245 -7.21 27.27 -3.37
CA ILE A 245 -8.41 28.07 -3.68
C ILE A 245 -8.06 29.56 -3.78
N LYS A 246 -7.17 30.08 -2.93
CA LYS A 246 -6.69 31.47 -3.00
C LYS A 246 -5.81 31.75 -4.23
N ASN A 247 -5.06 30.75 -4.71
CA ASN A 247 -4.16 30.86 -5.86
C ASN A 247 -4.79 30.40 -7.19
N SER A 248 -6.07 30.03 -7.21
CA SER A 248 -6.81 29.73 -8.43
C SER A 248 -7.06 31.02 -9.24
N PRO A 249 -6.90 31.02 -10.58
CA PRO A 249 -7.24 32.20 -11.38
C PRO A 249 -8.70 32.56 -11.17
N LYS A 250 -9.00 33.82 -10.81
CA LYS A 250 -10.39 34.30 -10.77
C LYS A 250 -11.03 34.07 -12.14
N PRO A 251 -12.29 33.59 -12.21
CA PRO A 251 -12.98 33.51 -13.48
C PRO A 251 -13.03 34.92 -14.08
N GLU A 252 -12.52 35.05 -15.32
CA GLU A 252 -12.63 36.28 -16.07
C GLU A 252 -14.11 36.68 -16.14
N THR A 253 -14.38 37.89 -15.66
CA THR A 253 -15.72 38.48 -15.77
C THR A 253 -15.99 38.68 -17.25
N LEU A 254 -16.88 37.85 -17.81
CA LEU A 254 -17.53 38.08 -19.10
C LEU A 254 -18.19 39.46 -19.05
N LYS A 255 -17.53 40.46 -19.64
CA LYS A 255 -18.16 41.76 -19.91
C LYS A 255 -19.28 41.53 -20.92
N THR A 256 -20.51 41.65 -20.45
CA THR A 256 -21.70 41.69 -21.29
C THR A 256 -21.66 42.94 -22.17
N ASN A 257 -21.52 42.75 -23.47
CA ASN A 257 -21.76 43.81 -24.45
C ASN A 257 -23.26 44.06 -24.57
N SER A 258 -23.73 45.14 -23.96
CA SER A 258 -24.99 45.77 -24.36
C SER A 258 -24.89 47.26 -24.15
N GLU A 259 -24.49 47.98 -25.20
CA GLU A 259 -25.10 49.27 -25.54
C GLU A 259 -24.71 49.67 -26.97
N LEU A 260 -25.74 49.91 -27.78
CA LEU A 260 -25.71 50.17 -29.21
C LEU A 260 -25.71 51.68 -29.50
N SER A 261 -24.70 52.12 -30.27
CA SER A 261 -24.75 53.15 -31.34
C SER A 261 -24.84 54.66 -30.96
N PRO A 262 -24.62 55.62 -31.90
CA PRO A 262 -24.20 55.50 -33.31
C PRO A 262 -23.11 56.51 -33.79
N ASN A 263 -22.71 56.35 -35.07
CA ASN A 263 -22.18 57.39 -36.00
C ASN A 263 -20.67 57.78 -35.88
N GLN A 264 -19.84 57.88 -36.92
CA GLN A 264 -19.99 57.85 -38.39
C GLN A 264 -18.69 57.38 -39.11
N ASN A 265 -18.88 56.76 -40.28
CA ASN A 265 -18.24 56.99 -41.59
C ASN A 265 -16.73 56.76 -41.88
N HIS A 266 -16.57 56.07 -43.03
CA HIS A 266 -15.44 55.97 -43.97
C HIS A 266 -14.19 55.24 -43.45
N VAL A 267 -13.71 54.18 -44.11
CA VAL A 267 -13.02 54.24 -45.41
C VAL A 267 -13.22 52.95 -46.24
N SER A 268 -13.28 53.19 -47.55
CA SER A 268 -13.43 52.34 -48.73
C SER A 268 -12.32 51.29 -48.98
N ASN A 269 -12.66 50.30 -49.82
CA ASN A 269 -11.86 49.63 -50.88
C ASN A 269 -10.54 48.95 -50.48
N GLU A 270 -10.07 47.83 -51.02
CA GLU A 270 -10.39 46.83 -52.06
C GLU A 270 -9.43 45.66 -51.70
N ILE A 271 -9.70 44.38 -52.00
CA ILE A 271 -9.16 43.69 -53.19
C ILE A 271 -9.82 42.31 -53.28
N LYS A 272 -10.17 41.99 -54.53
CA LYS A 272 -10.86 40.81 -55.07
C LYS A 272 -9.96 39.57 -55.20
N LYS A 273 -10.62 38.38 -55.15
CA LYS A 273 -10.41 37.13 -55.94
C LYS A 273 -9.07 36.39 -55.71
N VAL A 274 -8.98 35.06 -55.61
CA VAL A 274 -9.46 33.99 -56.52
C VAL A 274 -9.59 32.65 -55.76
N ASN A 275 -10.51 31.81 -56.25
CA ASN A 275 -10.97 30.50 -55.79
C ASN A 275 -9.97 29.31 -55.87
N SER A 276 -10.42 28.21 -55.26
CA SER A 276 -10.32 26.78 -55.68
C SER A 276 -9.02 26.04 -55.32
N THR A 277 -8.99 24.77 -54.89
CA THR A 277 -9.92 23.65 -55.12
C THR A 277 -9.55 22.47 -54.19
N THR A 278 -10.55 21.66 -53.78
CA THR A 278 -10.56 20.18 -53.56
C THR A 278 -9.53 19.55 -52.61
N GLY A 279 -9.82 18.59 -51.72
CA GLY A 279 -10.97 17.70 -51.56
C GLY A 279 -10.47 16.46 -50.77
N LEU A 280 -11.29 15.97 -49.83
CA LEU A 280 -11.11 14.71 -49.10
C LEU A 280 -11.01 13.50 -50.06
N PRO A 281 -10.44 12.36 -49.62
CA PRO A 281 -11.34 11.27 -49.20
C PRO A 281 -10.80 10.32 -48.10
N ASP A 282 -11.76 9.68 -47.43
CA ASP A 282 -11.78 8.29 -46.90
C ASP A 282 -13.03 7.63 -47.57
N PRO A 283 -13.34 6.30 -47.60
CA PRO A 283 -12.77 5.15 -46.87
C PRO A 283 -12.74 3.76 -47.60
N GLN A 284 -12.19 2.74 -46.91
CA GLN A 284 -12.46 1.26 -46.95
C GLN A 284 -12.40 0.41 -48.26
N GLN A 285 -11.55 -0.64 -48.30
CA GLN A 285 -11.92 -2.09 -48.34
C GLN A 285 -10.75 -3.04 -48.74
N ASN A 286 -10.60 -4.13 -47.97
CA ASN A 286 -10.19 -5.53 -48.27
C ASN A 286 -8.99 -5.86 -49.20
N PHE A 287 -8.09 -6.75 -48.75
CA PHE A 287 -7.84 -8.09 -49.37
C PHE A 287 -6.96 -8.97 -48.44
N ALA A 288 -7.22 -10.29 -48.49
CA ALA A 288 -6.74 -11.33 -47.57
C ALA A 288 -5.46 -12.07 -48.06
N PRO A 289 -5.15 -13.31 -47.63
CA PRO A 289 -3.85 -13.74 -47.09
C PRO A 289 -2.88 -14.34 -48.13
N SER A 290 -1.59 -14.44 -47.79
CA SER A 290 -0.61 -15.21 -48.55
C SER A 290 -0.11 -16.45 -47.79
N ARG A 291 -0.15 -17.59 -48.48
CA ARG A 291 0.47 -18.88 -48.12
C ARG A 291 1.40 -19.30 -49.27
N SER A 292 2.41 -20.11 -48.94
CA SER A 292 3.40 -20.82 -49.79
C SER A 292 4.59 -20.00 -50.27
N GLY A 293 5.85 -20.47 -50.24
CA GLY A 293 6.42 -21.73 -49.76
C GLY A 293 7.88 -21.88 -50.23
N ARG A 294 8.73 -22.51 -49.41
CA ARG A 294 9.78 -23.49 -49.73
C ARG A 294 10.53 -23.84 -48.45
#